data_AF-A0AAD4UBK8-F1
#
_entry.id   AF-A0AAD4UBK8-F1
#
_cell.length_a   1.000
_cell.length_b   1.000
_cell.length_c   1.000
_cell.angle_alpha   90.00
_cell.angle_beta   90.00
_cell.angle_gamma   90.00
#
_symmetry.space_group_name_H-M   'P 1'
#
loop_
_entity.id
_entity.type
_entity.pdbx_description
1 polymer ?
#
loop_
_entity_poly.entity_id
_entity_poly.type
_entity_poly.pdbx_seq_one_letter_code
_entity_poly.pdbx_strand_id
1 'polypeptide(L)'
;MFLVMFGVITAVGISNLQYVDLNSSRNLFIFGFSIFCGLAIPNWVNKNPERLHTGITQLDQVIQVLLTTGMFVGGFLGFLLDNTIPGSLEERGLLAWNQVQEESEETTKALEVYGLPWGIGTRFCTSSCAQYLPFWPREGAVGVSQLSLWPWDSSEERPPSATDTRM
;
A
#
# COMPACT_ATOMS: atom_id res chain seq x y z
N MET A 1 -29.79 4.96 8.54
CA MET A 1 -28.47 5.43 9.05
C MET A 1 -27.38 4.37 8.92
N PHE A 2 -27.56 3.14 9.42
CA PHE A 2 -26.51 2.09 9.31
C PHE A 2 -26.06 1.77 7.88
N LEU A 3 -26.98 1.57 6.93
CA LEU A 3 -26.60 1.28 5.53
C LEU A 3 -25.81 2.43 4.89
N VAL A 4 -26.14 3.68 5.22
CA VAL A 4 -25.42 4.86 4.72
C VAL A 4 -24.01 4.92 5.33
N MET A 5 -23.88 4.70 6.64
CA MET A 5 -22.59 4.71 7.33
C MET A 5 -21.65 3.61 6.82
N PHE A 6 -22.13 2.35 6.77
CA PHE A 6 -21.34 1.25 6.23
C PHE A 6 -21.03 1.42 4.74
N GLY A 7 -21.95 2.03 3.98
CA GLY A 7 -21.74 2.39 2.58
C GLY A 7 -20.60 3.40 2.40
N VAL A 8 -20.57 4.47 3.21
CA VAL A 8 -19.49 5.48 3.16
C VAL A 8 -18.15 4.88 3.62
N ILE A 9 -18.11 4.10 4.71
CA ILE A 9 -16.87 3.43 5.15
C ILE A 9 -16.31 2.53 4.05
N THR A 10 -17.17 1.76 3.39
CA THR A 10 -16.78 0.89 2.28
C THR A 10 -16.31 1.72 1.07
N ALA A 11 -16.99 2.81 0.75
CA ALA A 11 -16.61 3.69 -0.37
C ALA A 11 -15.23 4.34 -0.15
N VAL A 12 -14.96 4.84 1.05
CA VAL A 12 -13.64 5.40 1.42
C VAL A 12 -12.56 4.32 1.43
N GLY A 13 -12.89 3.07 1.81
CA GLY A 13 -11.96 1.95 1.70
C GLY A 13 -11.62 1.61 0.24
N ILE A 14 -12.64 1.55 -0.63
CA ILE A 14 -12.47 1.22 -2.05
C ILE A 14 -11.79 2.36 -2.81
N SER A 15 -11.97 3.63 -2.42
CA SER A 15 -11.33 4.75 -3.11
C SER A 15 -9.80 4.66 -3.09
N ASN A 16 -9.21 3.99 -2.09
CA ASN A 16 -7.76 3.76 -2.07
C ASN A 16 -7.28 2.85 -3.22
N LEU A 17 -8.16 2.03 -3.80
CA LEU A 17 -7.83 1.20 -4.96
C LEU A 17 -7.70 2.01 -6.26
N GLN A 18 -8.08 3.29 -6.25
CA GLN A 18 -7.87 4.17 -7.41
C GLN A 18 -6.40 4.36 -7.77
N TYR A 19 -5.50 4.13 -6.80
CA TYR A 19 -4.05 4.21 -7.00
C TYR A 19 -3.45 2.88 -7.49
N VAL A 20 -4.23 1.79 -7.48
CA VAL A 20 -3.81 0.45 -7.92
C VAL A 20 -4.21 0.25 -9.38
N ASP A 21 -3.39 -0.43 -10.17
CA ASP A 21 -3.74 -0.74 -11.55
C ASP A 21 -4.81 -1.86 -11.62
N LEU A 22 -6.07 -1.46 -11.81
CA LEU A 22 -7.22 -2.36 -11.97
C LEU A 22 -7.38 -2.90 -13.41
N ASN A 23 -6.48 -2.57 -14.35
CA ASN A 23 -6.44 -3.26 -15.64
C ASN A 23 -5.73 -4.61 -15.54
N SER A 24 -4.90 -4.79 -14.51
CA SER A 24 -4.24 -6.06 -14.24
C SER A 24 -5.24 -7.09 -13.71
N SER A 25 -5.37 -8.21 -14.42
CA SER A 25 -6.19 -9.35 -14.00
C SER A 25 -5.78 -9.90 -12.63
N ARG A 26 -4.49 -9.78 -12.27
CA ARG A 26 -3.94 -10.16 -10.96
C ARG A 26 -4.61 -9.37 -9.83
N ASN A 27 -4.61 -8.04 -9.93
CA ASN A 27 -5.11 -7.15 -8.87
C ASN A 27 -6.63 -7.29 -8.73
N LEU A 28 -7.36 -7.37 -9.85
CA LEU A 28 -8.80 -7.63 -9.86
C LEU A 28 -9.14 -8.99 -9.22
N PHE A 29 -8.36 -10.03 -9.51
CA PHE A 29 -8.56 -11.35 -8.90
C PHE A 29 -8.36 -11.31 -7.39
N ILE A 30 -7.26 -10.71 -6.91
CA ILE A 30 -6.96 -10.61 -5.47
C ILE A 30 -8.07 -9.84 -4.74
N PHE A 31 -8.51 -8.71 -5.28
CA PHE A 31 -9.57 -7.90 -4.72
C PHE A 31 -10.91 -8.63 -4.68
N GLY A 32 -11.34 -9.20 -5.81
CA GLY A 32 -12.62 -9.91 -5.90
C GLY A 32 -12.67 -11.17 -5.04
N PHE A 33 -11.60 -11.96 -5.07
CA PHE A 33 -11.50 -13.20 -4.30
C PHE A 33 -11.46 -12.91 -2.79
N SER A 34 -10.68 -11.92 -2.34
CA SER A 34 -10.59 -11.58 -0.92
C SER A 34 -11.93 -11.10 -0.34
N ILE A 35 -12.68 -10.25 -1.06
CA ILE A 35 -14.02 -9.81 -0.63
C ILE A 35 -14.98 -11.01 -0.56
N PHE A 36 -14.99 -11.86 -1.59
CA PHE A 36 -15.88 -13.01 -1.61
C PHE A 36 -15.59 -13.97 -0.45
N CYS A 37 -14.32 -14.28 -0.19
CA CYS A 37 -13.92 -15.11 0.94
C CYS A 37 -14.23 -14.46 2.29
N GLY A 38 -14.08 -13.14 2.42
CA GLY A 38 -14.45 -12.37 3.62
C GLY A 38 -15.94 -12.43 3.96
N LEU A 39 -16.80 -12.81 3.01
CA LEU A 39 -18.23 -13.06 3.25
C LEU A 39 -18.54 -14.56 3.38
N ALA A 40 -17.91 -15.40 2.56
CA ALA A 40 -18.19 -16.82 2.47
C ALA A 40 -17.67 -17.61 3.69
N ILE A 41 -16.44 -17.33 4.13
CA ILE A 41 -15.78 -18.08 5.22
C ILE A 41 -16.50 -17.84 6.56
N PRO A 42 -16.81 -16.60 6.98
CA PRO A 42 -17.56 -16.37 8.22
C PRO A 42 -18.93 -17.06 8.22
N ASN A 43 -19.62 -17.04 7.08
CA ASN A 43 -20.93 -17.68 6.93
C ASN A 43 -20.81 -19.21 7.02
N TRP A 44 -19.77 -19.80 6.42
CA TRP A 44 -19.51 -21.24 6.50
C TRP A 44 -19.17 -21.69 7.93
N VAL A 45 -18.33 -20.92 8.64
CA VAL A 45 -17.94 -21.22 10.03
C VAL A 45 -19.12 -21.13 10.98
N ASN A 46 -19.96 -20.11 10.84
CA ASN A 46 -21.18 -19.97 11.66
C ASN A 46 -22.16 -21.14 11.46
N LYS A 47 -22.18 -21.76 10.27
CA LYS A 47 -23.03 -22.92 9.98
C LYS A 47 -22.46 -24.25 10.47
N ASN A 48 -21.15 -24.34 10.71
CA ASN A 48 -20.47 -25.58 11.08
C ASN A 48 -19.51 -25.37 12.27
N PRO A 49 -19.99 -24.89 13.42
CA PRO A 49 -19.14 -24.61 14.59
C PRO A 49 -18.50 -25.88 15.16
N GLU A 50 -19.14 -27.05 15.05
CA GLU A 50 -18.59 -28.32 15.54
C GLU A 50 -17.37 -28.84 14.76
N ARG A 51 -17.03 -28.23 13.61
CA ARG A 51 -15.87 -28.64 12.79
C ARG A 51 -14.55 -28.06 13.29
N LEU A 52 -14.58 -27.04 14.15
CA LEU A 52 -13.41 -26.37 14.71
C LEU A 52 -13.05 -26.97 16.08
N HIS A 53 -12.84 -28.29 16.15
CA HIS A 53 -12.41 -28.95 17.38
C HIS A 53 -10.97 -29.43 17.22
N THR A 54 -10.01 -28.57 17.56
CA THR A 54 -8.58 -28.90 17.56
C THR A 54 -8.12 -29.60 18.84
N GLY A 55 -9.01 -29.69 19.85
CA GLY A 55 -8.77 -30.38 21.12
C GLY A 55 -8.35 -29.46 22.27
N ILE A 56 -8.08 -28.18 21.99
CA ILE A 56 -7.79 -27.15 22.99
C ILE A 56 -8.87 -26.07 22.90
N THR A 57 -9.68 -25.95 23.95
CA THR A 57 -10.85 -25.06 23.97
C THR A 57 -10.50 -23.58 23.79
N GLN A 58 -9.35 -23.11 24.32
CA GLN A 58 -8.94 -21.71 24.15
C GLN A 58 -8.53 -21.40 22.71
N LEU A 59 -7.88 -22.34 22.02
CA LEU A 59 -7.42 -22.13 20.65
C LEU A 59 -8.60 -22.13 19.68
N ASP A 60 -9.55 -23.04 19.87
CA ASP A 60 -10.78 -23.13 19.09
C ASP A 60 -11.57 -21.81 19.16
N GLN A 61 -11.65 -21.20 20.35
CA GLN A 61 -12.31 -19.90 20.52
C GLN A 61 -11.60 -18.78 19.75
N VAL A 62 -10.27 -18.70 19.82
CA VAL A 62 -9.50 -17.67 19.10
C VAL A 62 -9.68 -17.85 17.60
N ILE A 63 -9.54 -19.08 17.09
CA ILE A 63 -9.70 -19.40 15.67
C ILE A 63 -11.13 -19.07 15.21
N GLN A 64 -12.14 -19.39 16.01
CA GLN A 64 -13.53 -19.10 15.69
C GLN A 64 -13.79 -17.60 15.58
N VAL A 65 -13.31 -16.78 16.51
CA VAL A 65 -13.44 -15.32 16.44
C VAL A 65 -12.73 -14.76 15.22
N LEU A 66 -11.53 -15.28 14.92
CA LEU A 66 -10.73 -14.81 13.80
C LEU A 66 -11.40 -15.11 12.45
N LEU A 67 -11.92 -16.33 12.29
CA LEU A 67 -12.59 -16.77 11.06
C LEU A 67 -14.01 -16.20 10.89
N THR A 68 -14.71 -15.85 11.98
CA THR A 68 -16.02 -15.20 11.91
C THR A 68 -15.92 -13.68 11.68
N THR A 69 -14.73 -13.09 11.89
CA THR A 69 -14.48 -11.68 11.60
C THR A 69 -14.19 -11.50 10.10
N GLY A 70 -15.23 -11.25 9.31
CA GLY A 70 -15.11 -11.14 7.84
C GLY A 70 -14.12 -10.10 7.33
N MET A 71 -13.97 -8.98 8.05
CA MET A 71 -12.95 -7.96 7.73
C MET A 71 -11.52 -8.51 7.89
N PHE A 72 -11.28 -9.30 8.94
CA PHE A 72 -9.98 -9.95 9.14
C PHE A 72 -9.73 -10.99 8.04
N VAL A 73 -10.69 -11.87 7.78
CA VAL A 73 -10.52 -12.93 6.77
C VAL A 73 -10.28 -12.35 5.38
N GLY A 74 -11.07 -11.35 4.98
CA GLY A 74 -10.88 -10.66 3.69
C GLY A 74 -9.51 -9.96 3.62
N GLY A 75 -9.15 -9.20 4.66
CA GLY A 75 -7.85 -8.51 4.71
C GLY A 75 -6.66 -9.48 4.71
N PHE A 76 -6.73 -10.55 5.50
CA PHE A 76 -5.67 -11.56 5.62
C PHE A 76 -5.48 -12.33 4.32
N LEU A 77 -6.55 -12.78 3.66
CA LEU A 77 -6.46 -13.45 2.36
C LEU A 77 -5.99 -12.49 1.27
N GLY A 78 -6.49 -11.24 1.27
CA GLY A 78 -6.04 -10.21 0.33
C GLY A 78 -4.54 -9.95 0.46
N PHE A 79 -4.06 -9.80 1.70
CA PHE A 79 -2.65 -9.66 2.00
C PHE A 79 -1.84 -10.89 1.59
N LEU A 80 -2.29 -12.10 1.94
CA LEU A 80 -1.60 -13.33 1.59
C LEU A 80 -1.46 -13.48 0.07
N LEU A 81 -2.53 -13.23 -0.68
CA LEU A 81 -2.56 -13.35 -2.13
C LEU A 81 -1.74 -12.26 -2.82
N ASP A 82 -1.76 -11.03 -2.30
CA ASP A 82 -0.92 -9.94 -2.82
C ASP A 82 0.58 -10.22 -2.61
N ASN A 83 0.96 -10.89 -1.52
CA ASN A 83 2.36 -11.31 -1.29
C ASN A 83 2.75 -12.58 -2.06
N THR A 84 1.80 -13.49 -2.28
CA THR A 84 2.08 -14.79 -2.94
C THR A 84 2.17 -14.65 -4.45
N ILE A 85 1.36 -13.78 -5.07
CA ILE A 85 1.35 -13.61 -6.52
C ILE A 85 2.36 -12.53 -6.92
N PRO A 86 3.44 -12.87 -7.63
CA PRO A 86 4.44 -11.90 -8.04
C PRO A 86 3.81 -10.86 -8.97
N GLY A 87 4.19 -9.59 -8.80
CA GLY A 87 3.90 -8.52 -9.74
C GLY A 87 4.70 -7.27 -9.44
N SER A 88 4.60 -6.30 -10.33
CA SER A 88 5.51 -5.14 -10.33
C SER A 88 5.12 -4.10 -9.27
N LEU A 89 6.08 -3.26 -8.87
CA LEU A 89 5.85 -2.17 -7.91
C LEU A 89 4.93 -1.07 -8.48
N GLU A 90 4.93 -0.93 -9.81
CA GLU A 90 4.01 -0.05 -10.55
C GLU A 90 2.57 -0.56 -10.47
N GLU A 91 2.36 -1.86 -10.68
CA GLU A 91 1.04 -2.49 -10.61
C GLU A 91 0.41 -2.41 -9.21
N ARG A 92 1.23 -2.31 -8.16
CA ARG A 92 0.76 -2.15 -6.77
C ARG A 92 0.41 -0.71 -6.39
N GLY A 93 0.69 0.28 -7.25
CA GLY A 93 0.41 1.70 -6.97
C GLY A 93 1.43 2.39 -6.04
N LEU A 94 2.50 1.70 -5.65
CA LEU A 94 3.51 2.21 -4.72
C LEU A 94 4.27 3.42 -5.29
N LEU A 95 4.51 3.46 -6.61
CA LEU A 95 5.17 4.60 -7.23
C LEU A 95 4.30 5.86 -7.24
N ALA A 96 3.00 5.72 -7.55
CA ALA A 96 2.05 6.83 -7.48
C ALA A 96 1.88 7.32 -6.04
N TRP A 97 1.89 6.41 -5.07
CA TRP A 97 1.77 6.76 -3.66
C TRP A 97 3.00 7.49 -3.12
N ASN A 98 4.21 7.07 -3.53
CA ASN A 98 5.44 7.76 -3.18
C ASN A 98 5.49 9.19 -3.75
N GLN A 99 5.02 9.42 -4.97
CA GLN A 99 4.98 10.76 -5.57
C GLN A 99 4.00 11.70 -4.83
N VAL A 100 2.81 11.21 -4.49
CA VAL A 100 1.84 11.96 -3.67
C VAL A 100 2.40 12.24 -2.27
N GLN A 101 3.23 11.35 -1.74
CA GLN A 101 3.85 11.47 -0.43
C GLN A 101 5.04 12.46 -0.43
N GLU A 102 5.86 12.49 -1.48
CA GLU A 102 6.98 13.43 -1.64
C GLU A 102 6.51 14.88 -1.84
N GLU A 103 5.35 15.11 -2.44
CA GLU A 103 4.75 16.44 -2.60
C GLU A 103 4.16 17.02 -1.30
N SER A 104 3.97 16.17 -0.28
CA SER A 104 3.42 16.58 1.01
C SER A 104 4.53 17.02 1.99
N GLU A 105 4.65 18.34 2.23
CA GLU A 105 5.54 18.92 3.26
C GLU A 105 5.29 18.36 4.68
N GLU A 106 4.15 17.70 4.88
CA GLU A 106 3.71 17.08 6.12
C GLU A 106 4.47 15.77 6.42
N THR A 107 4.91 15.02 5.40
CA THR A 107 5.61 13.74 5.60
C THR A 107 7.05 13.94 6.09
N THR A 108 7.76 14.96 5.60
CA THR A 108 9.12 15.30 6.07
C THR A 108 9.10 15.69 7.55
N LYS A 109 8.07 16.42 7.99
CA LYS A 109 7.84 16.76 9.40
C LYS A 109 7.40 15.54 10.22
N ALA A 110 6.58 14.66 9.66
CA ALA A 110 6.18 13.42 10.31
C ALA A 110 7.36 12.45 10.49
N LEU A 111 8.29 12.37 9.54
CA LEU A 111 9.47 11.51 9.64
C LEU A 111 10.45 12.01 10.73
N GLU A 112 10.53 13.33 10.90
CA GLU A 112 11.27 13.96 12.00
C GLU A 112 10.61 13.70 13.37
N VAL A 113 9.27 13.72 13.44
CA VAL A 113 8.49 13.56 14.68
C VAL A 113 8.29 12.08 15.08
N TYR A 114 8.08 11.18 14.12
CA TYR A 114 7.87 9.74 14.33
C TYR A 114 9.14 8.90 14.15
N GLY A 115 10.30 9.53 14.04
CA GLY A 115 11.58 8.84 14.10
C GLY A 115 11.70 8.06 15.41
N LEU A 116 11.85 6.74 15.32
CA LEU A 116 12.03 5.92 16.52
C LEU A 116 13.28 6.39 17.29
N PRO A 117 13.18 6.65 18.60
CA PRO A 117 14.34 6.92 19.42
C PRO A 117 15.39 5.81 19.22
N TRP A 118 16.67 6.19 19.23
CA TRP A 118 17.82 5.30 19.05
C TRP A 118 18.09 4.74 17.63
N GLY A 119 17.37 5.15 16.59
CA GLY A 119 17.65 4.64 15.23
C GLY A 119 17.37 3.14 15.09
N ILE A 120 16.45 2.60 15.90
CA ILE A 120 16.00 1.20 15.79
C ILE A 120 15.36 0.91 14.42
N GLY A 121 14.78 1.92 13.78
CA GLY A 121 14.22 1.81 12.44
C GLY A 121 15.23 1.39 11.37
N THR A 122 16.47 1.89 11.42
CA THR A 122 17.49 1.62 10.38
C THR A 122 18.13 0.23 10.53
N ARG A 123 18.26 -0.27 11.77
CA ARG A 123 18.84 -1.60 12.08
C ARG A 123 17.93 -2.76 11.70
N PHE A 124 16.61 -2.62 11.89
CA PHE A 124 15.66 -3.69 11.56
C PHE A 124 15.44 -3.82 10.05
N CYS A 125 15.57 -2.71 9.32
CA CYS A 125 15.50 -2.67 7.86
C CYS A 125 16.68 -3.32 7.14
N THR A 126 17.80 -3.58 7.82
CA THR A 126 18.99 -4.23 7.23
C THR A 126 18.96 -5.76 7.25
N SER A 127 17.93 -6.40 7.83
CA SER A 127 17.85 -7.86 7.92
C SER A 127 17.38 -8.51 6.61
N SER A 128 18.10 -9.52 6.12
CA SER A 128 17.81 -10.21 4.83
C SER A 128 16.44 -10.88 4.74
N CYS A 129 15.82 -11.24 5.88
CA CYS A 129 14.47 -11.79 5.91
C CYS A 129 13.39 -10.72 5.61
N ALA A 130 13.63 -9.47 6.05
CA ALA A 130 12.76 -8.34 5.75
C ALA A 130 12.84 -7.92 4.28
N GLN A 131 13.96 -8.18 3.59
CA GLN A 131 14.15 -7.91 2.16
C GLN A 131 13.38 -8.85 1.22
N TYR A 132 12.86 -9.98 1.73
CA TYR A 132 12.05 -10.90 0.93
C TYR A 132 10.57 -10.46 0.86
N LEU A 133 10.13 -9.63 1.81
CA LEU A 133 8.78 -9.12 1.85
C LEU A 133 8.66 -7.94 0.88
N PRO A 134 7.80 -8.04 -0.15
CA PRO A 134 7.70 -7.01 -1.18
C PRO A 134 7.17 -5.66 -0.67
N PHE A 135 6.68 -5.59 0.57
CA PHE A 135 6.16 -4.38 1.21
C PHE A 135 7.20 -3.65 2.10
N TRP A 136 8.38 -4.24 2.33
CA TRP A 136 9.33 -3.66 3.30
C TRP A 136 10.16 -2.54 2.67
N PRO A 137 10.33 -1.38 3.35
CA PRO A 137 11.12 -0.28 2.82
C PRO A 137 12.57 -0.71 2.60
N ARG A 138 13.01 -0.70 1.35
CA ARG A 138 14.39 -0.97 0.98
C ARG A 138 15.15 0.35 1.01
N GLU A 139 16.02 0.52 2.02
CA GLU A 139 17.02 1.59 2.02
C GLU A 139 17.98 1.35 0.83
N GLY A 140 17.69 1.95 -0.32
CA GLY A 140 18.57 1.83 -1.49
C GLY A 140 17.99 2.04 -2.88
N ALA A 141 16.79 2.61 -3.06
CA ALA A 141 16.28 2.96 -4.39
C ALA A 141 15.66 4.36 -4.49
N VAL A 142 15.93 5.24 -3.52
CA VAL A 142 15.55 6.66 -3.58
C VAL A 142 16.79 7.47 -3.24
N GLY A 143 17.53 7.84 -4.28
CA GLY A 143 18.78 8.60 -4.18
C GLY A 143 19.86 7.97 -5.05
N VAL A 144 20.34 8.72 -6.03
CA VAL A 144 21.43 8.38 -6.96
C VAL A 144 21.04 7.51 -8.17
N SER A 145 20.23 8.06 -9.09
CA SER A 145 20.30 7.70 -10.54
C SER A 145 19.73 8.75 -11.51
N GLN A 146 19.22 9.90 -11.06
CA GLN A 146 18.75 11.00 -11.95
C GLN A 146 19.58 12.29 -11.83
N LEU A 147 20.82 12.22 -11.34
CA LEU A 147 21.69 13.39 -11.13
C LEU A 147 23.02 13.34 -11.87
N SER A 148 23.19 12.45 -12.85
CA SER A 148 24.46 12.34 -13.60
C SER A 148 24.33 12.37 -15.12
N LEU A 149 23.25 12.91 -15.69
CA LEU A 149 23.08 12.98 -17.15
C LEU A 149 22.56 14.33 -17.66
N TRP A 150 23.12 15.43 -17.16
CA TRP A 150 23.11 16.71 -17.88
C TRP A 150 24.45 17.43 -17.63
N PRO A 151 25.36 17.51 -18.63
CA PRO A 151 26.52 18.37 -18.54
C PRO A 151 26.04 19.82 -18.52
N TRP A 152 26.52 20.56 -17.53
CA TRP A 152 26.39 22.01 -17.46
C TRP A 152 27.02 22.65 -18.70
N ASP A 153 26.24 23.45 -19.43
CA ASP A 153 26.79 24.58 -20.16
C ASP A 153 25.85 25.78 -19.97
N SER A 154 26.29 26.71 -19.12
CA SER A 154 25.65 27.99 -18.87
C SER A 154 26.47 29.02 -19.64
N SER A 155 26.01 29.44 -20.81
CA SER A 155 26.53 30.63 -21.50
C SER A 155 25.36 31.46 -22.01
N GLU A 156 24.97 32.41 -21.15
CA GLU A 156 24.69 33.81 -21.46
C GLU A 156 24.35 34.17 -22.92
N GLU A 157 23.13 34.63 -23.20
CA GLU A 157 22.86 35.85 -24.00
C GLU A 157 21.42 36.35 -23.78
N ARG A 158 21.32 37.64 -23.42
CA ARG A 158 20.08 38.44 -23.34
C ARG A 158 19.60 38.77 -24.76
N PRO A 159 18.28 38.80 -25.05
CA PRO A 159 17.80 39.52 -26.22
C PRO A 159 17.58 41.01 -25.88
N PRO A 160 17.98 41.94 -26.77
CA PRO A 160 17.92 43.38 -26.52
C PRO A 160 16.53 43.97 -26.76
N SER A 161 16.21 45.00 -25.97
CA SER A 161 15.12 45.94 -26.25
C SER A 161 15.45 46.78 -27.49
N ALA A 162 14.51 46.91 -28.43
CA ALA A 162 14.50 48.03 -29.37
C ALA A 162 13.07 48.40 -29.81
N THR A 163 12.84 49.70 -29.67
CA THR A 163 11.69 50.57 -29.88
C THR A 163 11.23 50.70 -31.34
N ASP A 164 9.96 51.09 -31.52
CA ASP A 164 9.39 51.98 -32.55
C ASP A 164 9.49 51.57 -34.04
N THR A 165 8.37 51.65 -34.76
CA THR A 165 8.12 52.71 -35.77
C THR A 165 6.69 52.57 -36.34
N ARG A 166 5.95 53.68 -36.30
CA ARG A 166 4.68 53.96 -37.01
C ARG A 166 4.68 53.62 -38.50
N MET A 167 3.52 53.20 -39.00
CA MET A 167 2.75 53.89 -40.06
C MET A 167 1.26 53.61 -39.87
#